data_AF-A0A364KR28-F1
#
_entry.id   AF-A0A364KR28-F1
#
_cell.length_a   1.000
_cell.length_b   1.000
_cell.length_c   1.000
_cell.angle_alpha   90.00
_cell.angle_beta   90.00
_cell.angle_gamma   90.00
#
_symmetry.space_group_name_H-M   'P 1'
#
loop_
_entity.id
_entity.type
_entity.pdbx_description
1 polymer ?
#
loop_
_entity_poly.entity_id
_entity_poly.type
_entity_poly.pdbx_seq_one_letter_code
_entity_poly.pdbx_strand_id
1 'polypeptide(L)'
;MWLVHEAIRSDIPRELDPETIYARLMTMNFAGIHTSTFTTVNMLLDSLSRPDVFNAMKEEINMEYQRSGCEWNKPAVDNLRFTDNVLRESMRLSGPIVRLIREINAENGVQLNGVSLPKGTKIAADMHNMHRDEEIYKDANTFDPLRLNPCTGQPMPPAVETSENFLPFGHGRHPCPGRYFASHEIKLIIAIIVLKYDVKFLEKRPPNMVHAFFRFRTRKFLNSDLSRCYNRVQYQVRYILDTATF
;
A
#
# COMPACT_ATOMS: atom_id res chain seq x y z
N MET A 1 -15.74 -22.94 -6.04
CA MET A 1 -14.76 -21.85 -6.28
C MET A 1 -15.50 -20.71 -6.97
N TRP A 2 -15.63 -19.53 -6.34
CA TRP A 2 -16.50 -18.44 -6.83
C TRP A 2 -16.24 -18.05 -8.29
N LEU A 3 -14.97 -18.01 -8.72
CA LEU A 3 -14.58 -17.68 -10.09
C LEU A 3 -15.20 -18.63 -11.13
N VAL A 4 -15.25 -19.93 -10.83
CA VAL A 4 -15.85 -20.95 -11.71
C VAL A 4 -17.36 -20.82 -11.75
N HIS A 5 -18.00 -20.57 -10.61
CA HIS A 5 -19.44 -20.35 -10.57
C HIS A 5 -19.83 -19.08 -11.32
N GLU A 6 -19.04 -18.02 -11.21
CA GLU A 6 -19.27 -16.77 -11.93
C GLU A 6 -19.05 -16.94 -13.44
N ALA A 7 -18.01 -17.67 -13.85
CA ALA A 7 -17.81 -18.03 -15.25
C ALA A 7 -19.03 -18.76 -15.83
N ILE A 8 -19.53 -19.79 -15.12
CA ILE A 8 -20.74 -20.53 -15.50
C ILE A 8 -21.96 -19.61 -15.55
N ARG A 9 -22.12 -18.72 -14.56
CA ARG A 9 -23.26 -17.78 -14.50
C ARG A 9 -23.23 -16.75 -15.62
N SER A 10 -22.05 -16.29 -16.01
CA SER A 10 -21.89 -15.25 -17.03
C SER A 10 -22.18 -15.73 -18.45
N ASP A 11 -22.05 -17.04 -18.70
CA ASP A 11 -22.18 -17.69 -20.01
C ASP A 11 -21.36 -17.03 -21.14
N ILE A 12 -20.27 -16.36 -20.77
CA ILE A 12 -19.34 -15.77 -21.74
C ILE A 12 -18.32 -16.86 -22.13
N PRO A 13 -18.19 -17.24 -23.42
CA PRO A 13 -17.33 -18.36 -23.84
C PRO A 13 -15.88 -18.23 -23.37
N ARG A 14 -15.34 -17.00 -23.35
CA ARG A 14 -13.99 -16.72 -22.86
C ARG A 14 -13.85 -16.94 -21.34
N GLU A 15 -14.89 -16.70 -20.56
CA GLU A 15 -14.86 -16.85 -19.11
C GLU A 15 -14.90 -18.33 -18.68
N LEU A 16 -15.48 -19.18 -19.52
CA LEU A 16 -15.54 -20.64 -19.34
C LEU A 16 -14.25 -21.37 -19.73
N ASP A 17 -13.35 -20.70 -20.46
CA ASP A 17 -12.07 -21.26 -20.87
C ASP A 17 -11.18 -21.56 -19.65
N PRO A 18 -10.76 -22.83 -19.44
CA PRO A 18 -9.92 -23.21 -18.31
C PRO A 18 -8.61 -22.41 -18.21
N GLU A 19 -8.00 -22.07 -19.34
CA GLU A 19 -6.75 -21.28 -19.38
C GLU A 19 -6.99 -19.85 -18.88
N THR A 20 -8.11 -19.24 -19.26
CA THR A 20 -8.51 -17.91 -18.75
C THR A 20 -8.76 -17.93 -17.23
N ILE A 21 -9.45 -18.95 -16.72
CA ILE A 21 -9.69 -19.13 -15.28
C ILE A 21 -8.36 -19.31 -14.53
N TYR A 22 -7.48 -20.17 -15.04
CA TYR A 22 -6.16 -20.42 -14.48
C TYR A 22 -5.29 -19.15 -14.45
N ALA A 23 -5.20 -18.44 -15.58
CA ALA A 23 -4.39 -17.23 -15.69
C ALA A 23 -4.83 -16.14 -14.70
N ARG A 24 -6.15 -15.99 -14.48
CA ARG A 24 -6.68 -15.05 -13.48
C ARG A 24 -6.34 -15.47 -12.06
N LEU A 25 -6.51 -16.76 -11.74
CA LEU A 25 -6.17 -17.28 -10.42
C LEU A 25 -4.68 -17.04 -10.10
N MET A 26 -3.80 -17.36 -11.05
CA MET A 26 -2.37 -17.11 -10.91
C MET A 26 -2.03 -15.63 -10.75
N THR A 27 -2.68 -14.76 -11.53
CA THR A 27 -2.47 -13.31 -11.44
C THR A 27 -2.92 -12.75 -10.08
N MET A 28 -4.07 -13.20 -9.57
CA MET A 28 -4.58 -12.80 -8.25
C MET A 28 -3.65 -13.28 -7.12
N ASN A 29 -3.19 -14.53 -7.19
CA ASN A 29 -2.25 -15.08 -6.22
C ASN A 29 -0.92 -14.30 -6.22
N PHE A 30 -0.35 -14.05 -7.40
CA PHE A 30 0.88 -13.27 -7.52
C PHE A 30 0.72 -11.86 -6.94
N ALA A 31 -0.41 -11.19 -7.22
CA ALA A 31 -0.68 -9.85 -6.72
C ALA A 31 -0.86 -9.83 -5.18
N GLY A 32 -1.59 -10.79 -4.62
CA GLY A 32 -1.90 -10.85 -3.19
C GLY A 32 -0.72 -11.32 -2.32
N ILE A 33 -0.02 -12.39 -2.71
CA ILE A 33 0.99 -13.03 -1.86
C ILE A 33 2.14 -12.06 -1.54
N HIS A 34 2.76 -11.47 -2.56
CA HIS A 34 3.96 -10.68 -2.35
C HIS A 34 3.67 -9.37 -1.63
N THR A 35 2.60 -8.66 -2.02
CA THR A 35 2.27 -7.35 -1.43
C THR A 35 1.84 -7.49 0.03
N SER A 36 0.99 -8.46 0.37
CA SER A 36 0.62 -8.75 1.76
C SER A 36 1.83 -9.17 2.59
N THR A 37 2.68 -10.09 2.08
CA THR A 37 3.87 -10.56 2.80
C THR A 37 4.82 -9.41 3.14
N PHE A 38 5.19 -8.60 2.16
CA PHE A 38 6.10 -7.47 2.41
C PHE A 38 5.48 -6.45 3.35
N THR A 39 4.19 -6.17 3.23
CA THR A 39 3.51 -5.20 4.10
C THR A 39 3.48 -5.70 5.54
N THR A 40 3.11 -6.97 5.78
CA THR A 40 3.13 -7.60 7.11
C THR A 40 4.52 -7.56 7.73
N VAL A 41 5.56 -7.95 6.97
CA VAL A 41 6.94 -7.94 7.48
C VAL A 41 7.37 -6.52 7.84
N ASN A 42 7.09 -5.54 6.99
CA ASN A 42 7.45 -4.15 7.27
C ASN A 42 6.71 -3.60 8.50
N MET A 43 5.41 -3.90 8.64
CA MET A 43 4.60 -3.51 9.79
C MET A 43 5.12 -4.13 11.09
N LEU A 44 5.53 -5.40 11.06
CA LEU A 44 6.19 -6.05 12.19
C LEU A 44 7.51 -5.37 12.54
N LEU A 45 8.37 -5.10 11.55
CA LEU A 45 9.64 -4.41 11.80
C LEU A 45 9.43 -2.98 12.34
N ASP A 46 8.36 -2.30 11.93
CA ASP A 46 8.07 -0.91 12.34
C ASP A 46 7.63 -0.93 13.80
N SER A 47 6.66 -1.78 14.11
CA SER A 47 6.12 -1.93 15.46
C SER A 47 7.10 -2.54 16.45
N LEU A 48 7.88 -3.57 16.09
CA LEU A 48 8.84 -4.20 17.01
C LEU A 48 10.01 -3.29 17.37
N SER A 49 10.28 -2.25 16.57
CA SER A 49 11.24 -1.19 16.90
C SER A 49 10.66 -0.07 17.76
N ARG A 50 9.37 -0.16 18.09
CA ARG A 50 8.59 0.80 18.89
C ARG A 50 7.77 0.04 19.94
N PRO A 51 8.37 -0.33 21.08
CA PRO A 51 7.68 -1.12 22.11
C PRO A 51 6.36 -0.52 22.56
N ASP A 52 6.27 0.81 22.62
CA ASP A 52 5.04 1.55 22.91
C ASP A 52 3.92 1.25 21.90
N VAL A 53 4.23 1.25 20.61
CA VAL A 53 3.29 0.93 19.53
C VAL A 53 2.90 -0.54 19.55
N PHE A 54 3.88 -1.44 19.66
CA PHE A 54 3.58 -2.89 19.66
C PHE A 54 2.74 -3.28 20.87
N ASN A 55 3.03 -2.73 22.05
CA ASN A 55 2.25 -3.02 23.26
C ASN A 55 0.83 -2.47 23.17
N ALA A 56 0.62 -1.28 22.62
CA ALA A 56 -0.72 -0.74 22.39
C ALA A 56 -1.55 -1.59 21.41
N MET A 57 -0.93 -2.09 20.32
CA MET A 57 -1.59 -3.08 19.44
C MET A 57 -1.91 -4.37 20.19
N LYS A 58 -0.96 -4.88 20.99
CA LYS A 58 -1.15 -6.09 21.78
C LYS A 58 -2.34 -5.96 22.73
N GLU A 59 -2.47 -4.82 23.40
CA GLU A 59 -3.59 -4.53 24.28
C GLU A 59 -4.92 -4.49 23.51
N GLU A 60 -5.00 -3.72 22.41
CA GLU A 60 -6.19 -3.65 21.55
C GLU A 60 -6.62 -5.04 21.06
N ILE A 61 -5.68 -5.81 20.54
CA ILE A 61 -5.93 -7.16 19.99
C ILE A 61 -6.48 -8.09 21.07
N ASN A 62 -5.87 -8.10 22.27
CA ASN A 62 -6.35 -8.94 23.37
C ASN A 62 -7.77 -8.52 23.81
N MET A 63 -8.02 -7.22 23.96
CA MET A 63 -9.34 -6.71 24.34
C MET A 63 -10.41 -7.10 23.32
N GLU A 64 -10.16 -6.87 22.04
CA GLU A 64 -11.12 -7.20 20.98
C GLU A 64 -11.33 -8.70 20.83
N TYR A 65 -10.28 -9.51 20.99
CA TYR A 65 -10.40 -10.96 20.98
C TYR A 65 -11.25 -11.50 22.14
N GLN A 66 -11.09 -10.95 23.34
CA GLN A 66 -11.94 -11.32 24.48
C GLN A 66 -13.39 -10.87 24.26
N ARG A 67 -13.59 -9.65 23.75
CA ARG A 67 -14.93 -9.10 23.47
C ARG A 67 -15.69 -9.91 22.41
N SER A 68 -14.98 -10.51 21.47
CA SER A 68 -15.57 -11.35 20.42
C SER A 68 -15.79 -12.81 20.85
N GLY A 69 -15.62 -13.13 22.13
CA GLY A 69 -15.80 -14.50 22.64
C GLY A 69 -14.63 -15.42 22.29
N CYS A 70 -13.42 -14.87 22.16
CA CYS A 70 -12.23 -15.59 21.74
C CYS A 70 -12.32 -16.17 20.32
N GLU A 71 -13.09 -15.52 19.43
CA GLU A 71 -13.19 -15.90 18.02
C GLU A 71 -13.08 -14.67 17.10
N TRP A 72 -12.36 -14.80 15.99
CA TRP A 72 -12.28 -13.71 15.02
C TRP A 72 -13.47 -13.73 14.07
N ASN A 73 -14.18 -12.60 14.02
CA ASN A 73 -15.21 -12.31 13.03
C ASN A 73 -14.94 -10.94 12.39
N LYS A 74 -15.61 -10.63 11.28
CA LYS A 74 -15.38 -9.37 10.56
C LYS A 74 -15.53 -8.13 11.48
N PRO A 75 -16.60 -7.98 12.29
CA PRO A 75 -16.69 -6.87 13.24
C PRO A 75 -15.49 -6.74 14.20
N ALA A 76 -14.99 -7.86 14.74
CA ALA A 76 -13.83 -7.84 15.63
C ALA A 76 -12.58 -7.30 14.92
N VAL A 77 -12.32 -7.73 13.68
CA VAL A 77 -11.17 -7.25 12.89
C VAL A 77 -11.35 -5.80 12.44
N ASP A 78 -12.59 -5.36 12.17
CA ASP A 78 -12.90 -3.95 11.86
C ASP A 78 -12.68 -3.03 13.07
N ASN A 79 -12.78 -3.56 14.29
CA ASN A 79 -12.57 -2.80 15.53
C ASN A 79 -11.10 -2.68 15.96
N LEU A 80 -10.17 -3.37 15.29
CA LEU A 80 -8.72 -3.21 15.48
C LEU A 80 -8.22 -1.90 14.86
N ARG A 81 -8.71 -0.75 15.36
CA ARG A 81 -8.52 0.58 14.77
C ARG A 81 -7.08 1.08 14.91
N PHE A 82 -6.47 0.91 16.07
CA PHE A 82 -5.08 1.28 16.29
C PHE A 82 -4.14 0.41 15.45
N THR A 83 -4.39 -0.89 15.39
CA THR A 83 -3.67 -1.82 14.50
C THR A 83 -3.82 -1.41 13.03
N ASP A 84 -5.01 -0.95 12.62
CA ASP A 84 -5.27 -0.41 11.28
C ASP A 84 -4.45 0.88 11.01
N ASN A 85 -4.28 1.73 12.01
CA ASN A 85 -3.42 2.92 11.92
C ASN A 85 -1.95 2.56 11.74
N VAL A 86 -1.45 1.57 12.50
CA VAL A 86 -0.08 1.06 12.36
C VAL A 86 0.13 0.48 10.96
N LEU A 87 -0.85 -0.26 10.44
CA LEU A 87 -0.83 -0.77 9.07
C LEU A 87 -0.77 0.37 8.05
N ARG A 88 -1.63 1.39 8.20
CA ARG A 88 -1.67 2.55 7.31
C ARG A 88 -0.33 3.28 7.28
N GLU A 89 0.24 3.56 8.44
CA GLU A 89 1.52 4.26 8.57
C GLU A 89 2.69 3.43 8.03
N SER A 90 2.67 2.11 8.26
CA SER A 90 3.69 1.22 7.70
C SER A 90 3.63 1.16 6.18
N MET A 91 2.44 1.14 5.59
CA MET A 91 2.30 1.25 4.13
C MET A 91 2.79 2.59 3.58
N ARG A 92 2.61 3.69 4.33
CA ARG A 92 3.11 5.02 3.95
C ARG A 92 4.64 5.05 3.85
N LEU A 93 5.32 4.61 4.91
CA LEU A 93 6.78 4.71 5.01
C LEU A 93 7.53 3.52 4.42
N SER A 94 7.03 2.32 4.66
CA SER A 94 7.75 1.06 4.45
C SER A 94 7.05 0.14 3.45
N GLY A 95 6.03 0.64 2.75
CA GLY A 95 5.27 -0.11 1.77
C GLY A 95 6.12 -0.62 0.59
N PRO A 96 5.75 -1.78 -0.01
CA PRO A 96 6.53 -2.42 -1.07
C PRO A 96 6.44 -1.72 -2.44
N ILE A 97 5.43 -0.88 -2.64
CA ILE A 97 5.24 -0.10 -3.86
C ILE A 97 5.86 1.29 -3.62
N VAL A 98 6.61 1.83 -4.58
CA VAL A 98 7.23 3.16 -4.45
C VAL A 98 6.75 4.15 -5.51
N ARG A 99 6.13 3.65 -6.58
CA ARG A 99 5.58 4.46 -7.67
C ARG A 99 4.50 3.71 -8.43
N LEU A 100 3.53 4.45 -8.96
CA LEU A 100 2.48 3.91 -9.83
C LEU A 100 2.69 4.42 -11.25
N ILE A 101 2.96 3.50 -12.18
CA ILE A 101 3.30 3.84 -13.57
C ILE A 101 2.05 3.75 -14.44
N ARG A 102 1.90 4.69 -15.38
CA ARG A 102 0.89 4.69 -16.45
C ARG A 102 1.55 5.03 -17.78
N GLU A 103 0.95 4.56 -18.87
CA GLU A 103 1.35 4.90 -20.24
C GLU A 103 0.23 5.72 -20.90
N ILE A 104 0.61 6.80 -21.57
CA ILE A 104 -0.34 7.66 -22.30
C ILE A 104 -0.78 6.91 -23.57
N ASN A 105 -2.05 6.51 -23.61
CA ASN A 105 -2.64 5.81 -24.76
C ASN A 105 -3.44 6.73 -25.69
N ALA A 106 -3.71 7.96 -25.28
CA ALA A 106 -4.45 8.94 -26.07
C ALA A 106 -3.69 9.24 -27.38
N GLU A 107 -4.37 9.19 -28.52
CA GLU A 107 -3.75 9.35 -29.85
C GLU A 107 -3.04 10.69 -30.02
N ASN A 108 -3.66 11.76 -29.51
CA ASN A 108 -3.11 13.11 -29.57
C ASN A 108 -2.20 13.45 -28.37
N GLY A 109 -1.83 12.45 -27.56
CA GLY A 109 -1.17 12.69 -26.27
C GLY A 109 -2.09 13.37 -25.26
N VAL A 110 -1.50 13.88 -24.19
CA VAL A 110 -2.17 14.68 -23.16
C VAL A 110 -1.32 15.91 -22.81
N GLN A 111 -1.98 16.97 -22.34
CA GLN A 111 -1.30 18.12 -21.75
C GLN A 111 -1.44 18.04 -20.24
N LEU A 112 -0.32 18.03 -19.52
CA LEU A 112 -0.30 18.01 -18.06
C LEU A 112 0.56 19.17 -17.57
N ASN A 113 -0.05 20.14 -16.88
CA ASN A 113 0.62 21.32 -16.33
C ASN A 113 1.51 22.05 -17.35
N GLY A 114 0.99 22.23 -18.56
CA GLY A 114 1.72 22.88 -19.67
C GLY A 114 2.80 22.02 -20.33
N VAL A 115 2.94 20.76 -19.93
CA VAL A 115 3.86 19.79 -20.55
C VAL A 115 3.08 18.88 -21.50
N SER A 116 3.51 18.86 -22.77
CA SER A 116 2.93 17.98 -23.79
C SER A 116 3.52 16.57 -23.66
N LEU A 117 2.67 15.59 -23.41
CA LEU A 117 3.02 14.19 -23.22
C LEU A 117 2.45 13.38 -24.39
N PRO A 118 3.27 13.00 -25.38
CA PRO A 118 2.81 12.23 -26.53
C PRO A 118 2.40 10.80 -26.16
N LYS A 119 1.64 10.14 -27.03
CA LYS A 119 1.29 8.71 -26.92
C LYS A 119 2.55 7.85 -26.70
N GLY A 120 2.45 6.85 -25.83
CA GLY A 120 3.55 5.97 -25.43
C GLY A 120 4.42 6.53 -24.30
N THR A 121 4.22 7.78 -23.88
CA THR A 121 4.94 8.34 -22.72
C THR A 121 4.55 7.61 -21.44
N LYS A 122 5.54 7.17 -20.66
CA LYS A 122 5.32 6.60 -19.33
C LYS A 122 5.45 7.69 -18.27
N ILE A 123 4.37 7.88 -17.51
CA ILE A 123 4.33 8.77 -16.34
C ILE A 123 4.26 7.93 -15.08
N ALA A 124 4.73 8.47 -13.95
CA ALA A 124 4.65 7.81 -12.67
C ALA A 124 4.25 8.78 -11.57
N ALA A 125 3.31 8.36 -10.71
CA ALA A 125 3.09 9.01 -9.42
C ALA A 125 4.17 8.53 -8.45
N ASP A 126 5.00 9.46 -7.95
CA ASP A 126 6.10 9.17 -7.02
C ASP A 126 5.59 9.10 -5.59
N MET A 127 5.06 7.93 -5.24
CA MET A 127 4.48 7.70 -3.92
C MET A 127 5.52 7.79 -2.81
N HIS A 128 6.77 7.35 -3.04
CA HIS A 128 7.81 7.34 -2.03
C HIS A 128 8.16 8.75 -1.54
N ASN A 129 8.35 9.68 -2.48
CA ASN A 129 8.66 11.07 -2.17
C ASN A 129 7.43 11.83 -1.67
N MET A 130 6.26 11.63 -2.29
CA MET A 130 5.00 12.26 -1.84
C MET A 130 4.69 11.90 -0.38
N HIS A 131 4.80 10.63 0.00
CA HIS A 131 4.60 10.22 1.38
C HIS A 131 5.63 10.83 2.34
N ARG A 132 6.78 11.31 1.87
CA ARG A 132 7.85 11.93 2.67
C ARG A 132 7.92 13.45 2.53
N ASP A 133 6.92 14.04 1.89
CA ASP A 133 6.83 15.48 1.75
C ASP A 133 6.34 16.10 3.07
N GLU A 134 7.15 16.97 3.67
CA GLU A 134 6.86 17.64 4.95
C GLU A 134 5.67 18.60 4.86
N GLU A 135 5.27 18.99 3.66
CA GLU A 135 4.09 19.83 3.45
C GLU A 135 2.79 19.04 3.48
N ILE A 136 2.87 17.75 3.14
CA ILE A 136 1.73 16.83 3.17
C ILE A 136 1.68 16.12 4.54
N TYR A 137 2.84 15.67 5.03
CA TYR A 137 2.99 14.91 6.26
C TYR A 137 4.00 15.58 7.17
N LYS A 138 3.55 16.24 8.24
CA LYS A 138 4.47 16.77 9.26
C LYS A 138 5.32 15.64 9.87
N ASP A 139 6.61 15.88 10.06
CA ASP A 139 7.58 14.88 10.51
C ASP A 139 7.50 13.63 9.61
N ALA A 140 7.57 13.87 8.30
CA ALA A 140 7.20 12.93 7.26
C ALA A 140 8.01 11.64 7.33
N ASN A 141 9.26 11.72 7.76
CA ASN A 141 10.16 10.57 7.84
C ASN A 141 10.03 9.79 9.16
N THR A 142 9.23 10.27 10.11
CA THR A 142 9.00 9.61 11.40
C THR A 142 7.86 8.62 11.29
N PHE A 143 8.04 7.42 11.85
CA PHE A 143 6.94 6.46 12.00
C PHE A 143 6.04 6.88 13.17
N ASP A 144 4.86 7.39 12.84
CA ASP A 144 3.85 7.80 13.81
C ASP A 144 2.46 7.26 13.42
N PRO A 145 2.01 6.17 14.04
CA PRO A 145 0.67 5.63 13.82
C PRO A 145 -0.46 6.59 14.18
N LEU A 146 -0.21 7.62 14.99
CA LEU A 146 -1.24 8.56 15.45
C LEU A 146 -1.22 9.90 14.70
N ARG A 147 -0.47 10.03 13.61
CA ARG A 147 -0.32 11.31 12.90
C ARG A 147 -1.63 11.94 12.39
N LEU A 148 -2.66 11.13 12.11
CA LEU A 148 -3.99 11.58 11.65
C LEU A 148 -5.07 11.46 12.76
N ASN A 149 -4.69 11.63 14.02
CA ASN A 149 -5.57 11.43 15.18
C ASN A 149 -6.64 12.55 15.28
N PRO A 150 -7.89 12.26 15.68
CA PRO A 150 -8.90 13.29 15.98
C PRO A 150 -8.43 14.45 16.87
N CYS A 151 -7.50 14.21 17.81
CA CYS A 151 -6.89 15.27 18.63
C CYS A 151 -6.05 16.28 17.83
N THR A 152 -5.60 15.93 16.62
CA THR A 152 -4.96 16.83 15.65
C THR A 152 -5.98 17.56 14.77
N GLY A 153 -7.28 17.31 14.95
CA GLY A 153 -8.35 17.88 14.15
C GLY A 153 -8.56 17.19 12.79
N GLN A 154 -7.81 16.10 12.51
CA GLN A 154 -7.95 15.33 11.28
C GLN A 154 -8.68 14.00 11.57
N PRO A 155 -9.66 13.60 10.75
CA PRO A 155 -10.24 12.28 10.85
C PRO A 155 -9.17 11.24 10.53
N MET A 156 -9.23 10.09 11.19
CA MET A 156 -8.30 8.99 11.00
C MET A 156 -8.87 8.00 9.98
N PRO A 157 -8.51 8.10 8.69
CA PRO A 157 -9.05 7.25 7.66
C PRO A 157 -8.54 5.81 7.84
N PRO A 158 -9.37 4.79 7.61
CA PRO A 158 -8.93 3.39 7.59
C PRO A 158 -7.78 3.17 6.60
N ALA A 159 -6.97 2.14 6.83
CA ALA A 159 -5.87 1.74 5.94
C ALA A 159 -6.33 1.48 4.50
N VAL A 160 -7.58 1.03 4.33
CA VAL A 160 -8.21 0.74 3.03
C VAL A 160 -8.66 2.00 2.27
N GLU A 161 -8.73 3.15 2.94
CA GLU A 161 -9.15 4.39 2.32
C GLU A 161 -7.99 5.04 1.58
N THR A 162 -8.21 5.32 0.30
CA THR A 162 -7.24 5.89 -0.63
C THR A 162 -7.51 7.37 -0.83
N SER A 163 -6.47 8.16 -1.03
CA SER A 163 -6.57 9.57 -1.42
C SER A 163 -5.44 9.95 -2.35
N GLU A 164 -5.48 11.16 -2.90
CA GLU A 164 -4.38 11.73 -3.71
C GLU A 164 -3.05 11.72 -2.96
N ASN A 165 -3.10 11.89 -1.63
CA ASN A 165 -1.93 11.90 -0.76
C ASN A 165 -1.61 10.53 -0.13
N PHE A 166 -2.45 9.50 -0.33
CA PHE A 166 -2.22 8.16 0.20
C PHE A 166 -2.55 7.08 -0.84
N LEU A 167 -1.49 6.63 -1.54
CA LEU A 167 -1.57 5.77 -2.71
C LEU A 167 -1.13 4.29 -2.55
N PRO A 168 -0.94 3.67 -1.36
CA PRO A 168 -0.53 2.25 -1.29
C PRO A 168 -1.44 1.28 -2.04
N PHE A 169 -2.73 1.60 -2.13
CA PHE A 169 -3.71 0.86 -2.92
C PHE A 169 -4.05 1.53 -4.26
N GLY A 170 -3.30 2.54 -4.70
CA GLY A 170 -3.68 3.41 -5.82
C GLY A 170 -4.89 4.28 -5.50
N HIS A 171 -5.33 5.06 -6.48
CA HIS A 171 -6.47 5.97 -6.35
C HIS A 171 -7.15 6.22 -7.71
N GLY A 172 -8.32 6.87 -7.71
CA GLY A 172 -9.09 7.20 -8.91
C GLY A 172 -9.82 5.98 -9.49
N ARG A 173 -9.78 5.81 -10.82
CA ARG A 173 -10.52 4.75 -11.55
C ARG A 173 -10.03 3.32 -11.26
N HIS A 174 -8.79 3.17 -10.81
CA HIS A 174 -8.15 1.86 -10.66
C HIS A 174 -7.53 1.66 -9.26
N PRO A 175 -8.30 1.79 -8.17
CA PRO A 175 -7.81 1.43 -6.85
C PRO A 175 -7.73 -0.09 -6.74
N CYS A 176 -6.85 -0.58 -5.87
CA CYS A 176 -6.64 -2.00 -5.64
C CYS A 176 -7.95 -2.64 -5.20
N PRO A 177 -8.47 -3.64 -5.94
CA PRO A 177 -9.69 -4.33 -5.57
C PRO A 177 -9.49 -5.20 -4.31
N GLY A 178 -8.26 -5.64 -4.05
CA GLY A 178 -7.91 -6.50 -2.91
C GLY A 178 -7.69 -5.77 -1.58
N ARG A 179 -7.85 -4.44 -1.51
CA ARG A 179 -7.45 -3.64 -0.33
C ARG A 179 -8.14 -4.07 0.98
N TYR A 180 -9.43 -4.41 0.92
CA TYR A 180 -10.19 -4.87 2.09
C TYR A 180 -9.68 -6.24 2.56
N PHE A 181 -9.50 -7.16 1.61
CA PHE A 181 -8.94 -8.47 1.89
C PHE A 181 -7.55 -8.36 2.51
N ALA A 182 -6.64 -7.57 1.91
CA ALA A 182 -5.29 -7.39 2.40
C ALA A 182 -5.27 -6.77 3.81
N SER A 183 -6.07 -5.73 4.07
CA SER A 183 -6.17 -5.14 5.41
C SER A 183 -6.64 -6.14 6.46
N HIS A 184 -7.68 -6.93 6.18
CA HIS A 184 -8.16 -7.96 7.10
C HIS A 184 -7.14 -9.10 7.29
N GLU A 185 -6.56 -9.58 6.20
CA GLU A 185 -5.53 -10.63 6.21
C GLU A 185 -4.33 -10.22 7.08
N ILE A 186 -3.77 -9.04 6.83
CA ILE A 186 -2.59 -8.55 7.56
C ILE A 186 -2.92 -8.36 9.04
N LYS A 187 -4.06 -7.75 9.37
CA LYS A 187 -4.49 -7.56 10.76
C LYS A 187 -4.65 -8.89 11.51
N LEU A 188 -5.23 -9.90 10.85
CA LEU A 188 -5.36 -11.24 11.43
C LEU A 188 -4.01 -11.92 11.63
N ILE A 189 -3.06 -11.78 10.69
CA ILE A 189 -1.70 -12.32 10.85
C ILE A 189 -1.03 -11.70 12.08
N ILE A 190 -1.09 -10.37 12.22
CA ILE A 190 -0.54 -9.67 13.40
C ILE A 190 -1.23 -10.13 14.69
N ALA A 191 -2.56 -10.24 14.68
CA ALA A 191 -3.33 -10.70 15.82
C ALA A 191 -2.93 -12.12 16.26
N ILE A 192 -2.76 -13.04 15.31
CA ILE A 192 -2.28 -14.41 15.59
C ILE A 192 -0.88 -14.38 16.19
N ILE A 193 0.02 -13.55 15.66
CA ILE A 193 1.38 -13.40 16.21
C ILE A 193 1.31 -12.94 17.67
N VAL A 194 0.53 -11.90 17.94
CA VAL A 194 0.34 -11.33 19.28
C VAL A 194 -0.24 -12.34 20.28
N LEU A 195 -1.22 -13.15 19.85
CA LEU A 195 -1.92 -14.08 20.72
C LEU A 195 -1.14 -15.38 20.98
N LYS A 196 -0.29 -15.81 20.03
CA LYS A 196 0.35 -17.13 20.08
C LYS A 196 1.84 -17.10 20.35
N TYR A 197 2.49 -15.95 20.28
CA TYR A 197 3.94 -15.85 20.37
C TYR A 197 4.38 -14.71 21.28
N ASP A 198 5.43 -14.97 22.05
CA ASP A 198 6.22 -13.92 22.68
C ASP A 198 7.26 -13.42 21.68
N VAL A 199 7.20 -12.13 21.37
CA VAL A 199 8.10 -11.49 20.41
C VAL A 199 9.15 -10.66 21.14
N LYS A 200 10.37 -10.68 20.61
CA LYS A 200 11.47 -9.84 21.10
C LYS A 200 11.47 -8.51 20.35
N PHE A 201 11.60 -7.41 21.10
CA PHE A 201 11.74 -6.09 20.51
C PHE A 201 13.09 -5.90 19.83
N LEU A 202 13.10 -5.02 18.83
CA LEU A 202 14.28 -4.60 18.12
C LEU A 202 14.77 -3.28 18.73
N GLU A 203 16.07 -3.17 18.98
CA GLU A 203 16.67 -1.90 19.41
C GLU A 203 16.51 -0.80 18.35
N LYS A 204 16.55 -1.21 17.08
CA LYS A 204 16.40 -0.32 15.93
C LYS A 204 15.76 -1.06 14.76
N ARG A 205 14.92 -0.37 14.01
CA ARG A 205 14.37 -0.86 12.74
C ARG A 205 15.51 -1.12 11.73
N PRO A 206 15.62 -2.33 11.15
CA PRO A 206 16.51 -2.58 10.02
C PRO A 206 16.16 -1.69 8.82
N PRO A 207 17.13 -1.32 7.97
CA PRO A 207 16.84 -0.54 6.78
C PRO A 207 15.92 -1.31 5.81
N ASN A 208 15.01 -0.58 5.15
CA ASN A 208 14.13 -1.18 4.15
C ASN A 208 14.94 -1.77 3.00
N MET A 209 14.67 -3.03 2.65
CA MET A 209 15.27 -3.65 1.48
C MET A 209 14.49 -3.29 0.23
N VAL A 210 15.17 -2.66 -0.73
CA VAL A 210 14.58 -2.36 -2.04
C VAL A 210 14.66 -3.63 -2.91
N HIS A 211 13.58 -4.40 -2.92
CA HIS A 211 13.44 -5.51 -3.86
C HIS A 211 13.02 -4.96 -5.23
N ALA A 212 13.99 -4.83 -6.15
CA ALA A 212 13.71 -4.47 -7.54
C ALA A 212 13.11 -5.67 -8.31
N PHE A 213 11.89 -6.08 -7.95
CA PHE A 213 11.17 -7.18 -8.61
C PHE A 213 10.91 -6.92 -10.11
N PHE A 214 10.96 -5.64 -10.53
CA PHE A 214 10.83 -5.21 -11.93
C PHE A 214 12.08 -4.48 -12.46
N ARG A 215 13.28 -4.96 -12.12
CA ARG A 215 14.47 -4.58 -12.90
C ARG A 215 14.39 -5.33 -14.24
N PHE A 216 13.57 -4.84 -15.18
CA PHE A 216 13.83 -5.12 -16.59
C PHE A 216 15.27 -4.68 -16.83
N ARG A 217 16.10 -5.63 -17.19
CA ARG A 217 17.55 -5.48 -17.33
C ARG A 217 17.80 -4.58 -18.54
N THR A 218 17.62 -3.27 -18.42
CA THR A 218 18.13 -2.30 -19.40
C THR A 218 19.64 -2.19 -19.20
N ARG A 219 20.36 -3.24 -19.62
CA ARG A 219 21.80 -3.17 -19.89
C ARG A 219 21.99 -2.10 -20.98
N LYS A 220 22.20 -0.83 -20.61
CA LYS A 220 23.10 0.15 -21.28
C LYS A 220 22.94 1.64 -20.93
N PHE A 221 22.01 2.08 -20.06
CA PHE A 221 21.79 3.53 -19.83
C PHE A 221 21.99 4.01 -18.39
N LEU A 222 22.94 3.45 -17.66
CA LEU A 222 23.30 3.95 -16.33
C LEU A 222 24.80 4.20 -16.25
N ASN A 223 25.23 5.32 -16.86
CA ASN A 223 26.45 6.00 -16.45
C ASN A 223 26.10 7.43 -16.01
N SER A 224 26.50 7.72 -14.78
CA SER A 224 26.88 9.01 -14.16
C SER A 224 25.90 10.18 -13.96
N ASP A 225 24.66 10.21 -14.48
CA ASP A 225 23.83 11.44 -14.37
C ASP A 225 22.53 11.35 -13.52
N LEU A 226 22.33 10.25 -12.78
CA LEU A 226 21.12 10.08 -11.96
C LEU A 226 20.98 11.09 -10.81
N SER A 227 22.09 11.57 -10.24
CA SER A 227 22.06 12.56 -9.16
C SER A 227 21.56 13.93 -9.61
N ARG A 228 21.75 14.28 -10.88
CA ARG A 228 21.24 15.54 -11.46
C ARG A 228 19.76 15.48 -11.80
N CYS A 229 19.26 14.33 -12.27
CA CYS A 229 17.83 14.14 -12.52
C CYS A 229 17.01 14.03 -11.22
N TYR A 230 17.57 13.43 -10.17
CA TYR A 230 16.89 13.29 -8.87
C TYR A 230 16.47 14.65 -8.29
N ASN A 231 17.35 15.66 -8.36
CA ASN A 231 17.08 17.01 -7.85
C ASN A 231 16.15 17.83 -8.75
N ARG A 232 16.00 17.49 -10.04
CA ARG A 232 15.09 18.22 -10.96
C ARG A 232 13.66 17.69 -10.92
N VAL A 233 13.47 16.40 -10.63
CA VAL A 233 12.14 15.77 -10.52
C VAL A 233 11.43 16.18 -9.23
N GLN A 234 12.15 16.43 -8.14
CA GLN A 234 11.55 16.90 -6.88
C GLN A 234 10.77 18.22 -7.02
N TYR A 235 11.18 19.12 -7.93
CA TYR A 235 10.45 20.37 -8.17
C TYR A 235 9.20 20.23 -9.04
N GLN A 236 9.06 19.15 -9.84
CA GLN A 236 7.91 18.97 -10.72
C GLN A 236 6.79 18.12 -10.11
N VAL A 237 7.07 17.30 -9.10
CA VAL A 237 6.06 16.44 -8.46
C VAL A 237 5.12 17.24 -7.54
N ARG A 238 5.60 18.34 -6.96
CA ARG A 238 4.84 19.21 -6.05
C ARG A 238 3.60 19.87 -6.67
N TYR A 239 3.52 19.92 -8.01
CA TYR A 239 2.40 20.56 -8.72
C TYR A 239 1.41 19.58 -9.37
N ILE A 240 1.65 18.27 -9.30
CA ILE A 240 0.79 17.27 -9.97
C ILE A 240 -0.46 16.93 -9.13
N LEU A 241 -0.45 17.20 -7.83
CA LEU A 241 -1.51 16.81 -6.91
C LEU A 241 -2.59 17.89 -6.68
N ASP A 242 -2.30 19.18 -6.94
CA ASP A 242 -3.24 20.27 -6.61
C ASP A 242 -4.41 20.47 -7.60
N THR A 243 -4.50 19.70 -8.69
CA THR A 243 -5.49 19.96 -9.76
C THR A 243 -6.17 18.72 -10.34
N ALA A 244 -6.22 17.60 -9.62
CA ALA A 244 -6.77 16.36 -10.13
C ALA A 244 -8.22 16.07 -9.67
N THR A 245 -9.16 16.98 -9.94
CA THR A 245 -10.56 16.57 -10.08
C THR A 245 -10.71 15.72 -11.35
N PHE A 246 -10.77 14.40 -11.18
CA PHE A 246 -11.20 13.44 -12.21
C PHE A 246 -12.50 12.75 -11.80
#